data_AF-S8BSD5-F1
#
_entry.id   AF-S8BSD5-F1
#
_cell.length_a   1.000
_cell.length_b   1.000
_cell.length_c   1.000
_cell.angle_alpha   90.00
_cell.angle_beta   90.00
_cell.angle_gamma   90.00
#
_symmetry.space_group_name_H-M   'P 1'
#
loop_
_entity.id
_entity.type
_entity.pdbx_description
1 polymer ?
#
loop_
_entity_poly.entity_id
_entity_poly.type
_entity_poly.pdbx_seq_one_letter_code
_entity_poly.pdbx_strand_id
1 'polypeptide(L)'
;QTSVAKRSNMLVMSSDGPLGAYANPHGYVHEVMTLTETTGIAVVGRPVKEYSWFPGYAWSLTECTECGSHMGWHFAATKAKMKPESFWGLRSSQVVDD
;
A
#
# COMPACT_ATOMS: atom_id res chain seq x y z
N GLN A 1 -19.70 6.17 1.91
CA GLN A 1 -18.42 5.53 1.56
C GLN A 1 -17.33 6.41 2.16
N THR A 2 -16.53 5.91 3.08
CA THR A 2 -15.48 6.71 3.73
C THR A 2 -14.28 6.78 2.78
N SER A 3 -13.93 7.99 2.30
CA SER A 3 -12.74 8.17 1.46
C SER A 3 -11.48 7.87 2.28
N VAL A 4 -10.69 6.88 1.84
CA VAL A 4 -9.50 6.40 2.55
C VAL A 4 -8.21 7.13 2.13
N ALA A 5 -8.24 7.84 0.99
CA ALA A 5 -7.13 8.65 0.48
C ALA A 5 -7.63 9.62 -0.59
N LYS A 6 -6.89 10.72 -0.80
CA LYS A 6 -7.16 11.69 -1.87
C LYS A 6 -6.21 11.48 -3.05
N ARG A 7 -6.60 11.96 -4.24
CA ARG A 7 -5.71 11.94 -5.42
C ARG A 7 -4.38 12.68 -5.19
N SER A 8 -4.39 13.73 -4.37
CA SER A 8 -3.16 14.46 -3.99
C SER A 8 -2.17 13.62 -3.17
N ASN A 9 -2.60 12.49 -2.63
CA ASN A 9 -1.74 11.56 -1.90
C ASN A 9 -1.09 10.52 -2.82
N MET A 10 -1.39 10.48 -4.12
CA MET A 10 -0.76 9.53 -5.04
C MET A 10 0.76 9.72 -5.08
N LEU A 11 1.47 8.61 -4.96
CA LEU A 11 2.91 8.53 -4.99
C LEU A 11 3.33 7.61 -6.14
N VAL A 12 4.29 8.02 -6.97
CA VAL A 12 4.80 7.17 -8.04
C VAL A 12 5.96 6.33 -7.52
N MET A 13 5.74 5.02 -7.36
CA MET A 13 6.76 4.04 -6.94
C MET A 13 7.17 3.08 -8.06
N SER A 14 6.53 3.15 -9.23
CA SER A 14 6.82 2.36 -10.43
C SER A 14 6.98 3.29 -11.65
N SER A 15 7.70 2.83 -12.69
CA SER A 15 7.79 3.53 -13.97
C SER A 15 6.44 3.70 -14.67
N ASP A 16 5.50 2.79 -14.40
CA ASP A 16 4.17 2.78 -15.04
C ASP A 16 3.18 3.73 -14.35
N GLY A 17 3.59 4.38 -13.25
CA GLY A 17 2.79 5.32 -12.50
C GLY A 17 2.46 4.86 -11.08
N PRO A 18 1.47 5.50 -10.42
CA PRO A 18 1.09 5.20 -9.05
C PRO A 18 0.15 4.00 -8.91
N LEU A 19 -0.40 3.46 -10.00
CA LEU A 19 -1.25 2.28 -10.03
C LEU A 19 -0.52 1.16 -10.77
N GLY A 20 -0.41 -0.02 -10.16
CA GLY A 20 0.23 -1.18 -10.77
C GLY A 20 -0.48 -2.49 -10.43
N ALA A 21 -0.27 -3.52 -11.27
CA ALA A 21 -0.77 -4.87 -11.04
C ALA A 21 0.37 -5.75 -10.48
N TYR A 22 0.15 -6.34 -9.31
CA TYR A 22 1.17 -7.11 -8.61
C TYR A 22 0.66 -8.49 -8.22
N ALA A 23 1.41 -9.54 -8.55
CA ALA A 23 1.08 -10.91 -8.18
C ALA A 23 1.66 -11.26 -6.81
N ASN A 24 0.87 -11.89 -5.95
CA ASN A 24 1.37 -12.52 -4.74
C ASN A 24 1.88 -13.96 -5.03
N PRO A 25 2.61 -14.58 -4.09
CA PRO A 25 3.19 -15.92 -4.28
C PRO A 25 2.19 -17.04 -4.54
N HIS A 26 0.92 -16.83 -4.18
CA HIS A 26 -0.17 -17.77 -4.40
C HIS A 26 -0.85 -17.58 -5.77
N GLY A 27 -0.37 -16.66 -6.60
CA GLY A 27 -0.86 -16.41 -7.95
C GLY A 27 -2.02 -15.42 -8.04
N TYR A 28 -2.41 -14.75 -6.95
CA TYR A 28 -3.43 -13.70 -7.00
C TYR A 28 -2.83 -12.37 -7.45
N VAL A 29 -3.46 -11.73 -8.44
CA VAL A 29 -3.08 -10.40 -8.91
C VAL A 29 -3.89 -9.34 -8.16
N HIS A 30 -3.19 -8.32 -7.68
CA HIS A 30 -3.75 -7.17 -6.99
C HIS A 30 -3.44 -5.90 -7.77
N GLU A 31 -4.47 -5.12 -8.10
CA GLU A 31 -4.30 -3.74 -8.53
C GLU A 31 -4.07 -2.86 -7.30
N VAL A 32 -2.91 -2.21 -7.24
CA VAL A 32 -2.43 -1.50 -6.06
C VAL A 32 -2.06 -0.08 -6.42
N MET A 33 -2.66 0.86 -5.69
CA MET A 33 -2.35 2.27 -5.77
C MET A 33 -1.38 2.67 -4.66
N THR A 34 -0.27 3.32 -5.01
CA THR A 34 0.72 3.81 -4.06
C THR A 34 0.41 5.23 -3.61
N LEU A 35 0.42 5.44 -2.28
CA LEU A 35 -0.05 6.64 -1.62
C LEU A 35 0.93 7.08 -0.52
N THR A 36 1.08 8.39 -0.30
CA THR A 36 1.85 8.96 0.81
C THR A 36 1.12 8.88 2.14
N GLU A 37 -0.20 9.05 2.13
CA GLU A 37 -1.04 9.14 3.32
C GLU A 37 -2.38 8.45 3.10
N THR A 38 -2.97 7.95 4.18
CA THR A 38 -4.29 7.31 4.20
C THR A 38 -5.05 7.73 5.47
N THR A 39 -6.38 7.61 5.47
CA THR A 39 -7.26 7.90 6.62
C THR A 39 -8.11 6.68 6.94
N GLY A 40 -8.26 6.35 8.23
CA GLY A 40 -9.08 5.20 8.66
C GLY A 40 -8.46 3.83 8.35
N ILE A 41 -7.15 3.77 8.15
CA ILE A 41 -6.39 2.56 7.85
C ILE A 41 -5.37 2.31 8.97
N ALA A 42 -5.37 1.11 9.53
CA ALA A 42 -4.41 0.66 10.53
C ALA A 42 -3.42 -0.35 9.95
N VAL A 43 -2.19 -0.35 10.46
CA VAL A 43 -1.17 -1.36 10.15
C VAL A 43 -1.32 -2.53 11.12
N VAL A 44 -1.33 -3.75 10.58
CA VAL A 44 -1.53 -4.99 11.34
C VAL A 44 -0.31 -5.91 11.16
N GLY A 45 0.19 -6.41 12.28
CA GLY A 45 1.31 -7.36 12.31
C GLY A 45 2.69 -6.72 12.13
N ARG A 46 3.69 -7.58 11.96
CA ARG A 46 5.09 -7.17 11.80
C ARG A 46 5.45 -7.03 10.32
N PRO A 47 6.38 -6.12 9.96
CA PRO A 47 6.86 -6.01 8.58
C PRO A 47 7.54 -7.28 8.09
N VAL A 48 7.20 -7.70 6.87
CA VAL A 48 7.73 -8.88 6.18
C VAL A 48 8.49 -8.43 4.93
N LYS A 49 9.70 -8.96 4.73
CA LYS A 49 10.54 -8.64 3.55
C LYS A 49 10.28 -9.57 2.37
N GLU A 50 9.83 -10.79 2.66
CA GLU A 50 9.61 -11.82 1.66
C GLU A 50 8.53 -11.39 0.67
N TYR A 51 8.78 -11.61 -0.62
CA TYR A 51 7.84 -11.28 -1.71
C TYR A 51 7.37 -9.82 -1.76
N SER A 52 8.15 -8.89 -1.21
CA SER A 52 7.85 -7.47 -1.36
C SER A 52 7.92 -7.06 -2.82
N TRP A 53 6.88 -6.37 -3.30
CA TRP A 53 6.83 -5.84 -4.66
C TRP A 53 7.76 -4.64 -4.89
N PHE A 54 8.16 -3.97 -3.82
CA PHE A 54 9.00 -2.78 -3.87
C PHE A 54 10.37 -3.09 -3.26
N PRO A 55 11.41 -3.25 -4.10
CA PRO A 55 12.75 -3.58 -3.63
C PRO A 55 13.25 -2.59 -2.57
N GLY A 56 13.76 -3.13 -1.46
CA GLY A 56 14.23 -2.33 -0.33
C GLY A 56 13.15 -1.93 0.68
N TYR A 57 11.89 -2.34 0.49
CA TYR A 57 10.81 -2.16 1.46
C TYR A 57 10.31 -3.50 2.03
N ALA A 58 9.92 -3.49 3.30
CA ALA A 58 9.15 -4.56 3.93
C ALA A 58 7.68 -4.15 4.00
N TRP A 59 6.76 -5.11 3.88
CA TRP A 59 5.32 -4.86 3.91
C TRP A 59 4.66 -5.38 5.19
N SER A 60 3.66 -4.66 5.68
CA SER A 60 2.72 -5.11 6.70
C SER A 60 1.31 -5.09 6.12
N LEU A 61 0.42 -5.96 6.59
CA LEU A 61 -1.00 -5.88 6.22
C LEU A 61 -1.62 -4.59 6.76
N THR A 62 -2.61 -4.08 6.05
CA THR A 62 -3.43 -2.97 6.54
C THR A 62 -4.91 -3.29 6.49
N GLU A 63 -5.66 -2.73 7.43
CA GLU A 63 -7.09 -2.97 7.61
C GLU A 63 -7.83 -1.66 7.85
N CYS A 64 -9.11 -1.62 7.46
CA CYS A 64 -10.00 -0.50 7.79
C CYS A 64 -10.30 -0.51 9.28
N THR A 65 -10.15 0.64 9.95
CA THR A 65 -10.39 0.77 11.40
C THR A 65 -11.85 0.61 11.79
N GLU A 66 -12.80 0.74 10.85
CA GLU A 66 -14.23 0.65 11.11
C GLU A 66 -14.77 -0.78 10.92
N CYS A 67 -14.36 -1.46 9.85
CA CYS A 67 -14.94 -2.77 9.46
C CYS A 67 -13.94 -3.93 9.52
N GLY A 68 -12.66 -3.69 9.81
CA GLY A 68 -11.61 -4.71 9.86
C GLY A 68 -11.30 -5.36 8.51
N SER A 69 -11.83 -4.84 7.41
CA SER A 69 -11.54 -5.39 6.08
C SER A 69 -10.10 -5.10 5.71
N HIS A 70 -9.41 -6.07 5.11
CA HIS A 70 -8.08 -5.86 4.53
C HIS A 70 -8.14 -4.77 3.44
N MET A 71 -7.27 -3.77 3.50
CA MET A 71 -7.27 -2.65 2.55
C MET A 71 -6.05 -2.64 1.64
N GLY A 72 -4.96 -3.28 2.07
CA GLY A 72 -3.73 -3.41 1.31
C GLY A 72 -2.54 -3.56 2.24
N TRP A 73 -1.48 -2.80 1.95
CA TRP A 73 -0.19 -2.96 2.61
C TRP A 73 0.45 -1.63 2.96
N HIS A 74 1.22 -1.63 4.04
CA HIS A 74 2.10 -0.53 4.41
C HIS A 74 3.55 -0.95 4.15
N PHE A 75 4.26 -0.18 3.33
CA PHE A 75 5.64 -0.46 2.93
C PHE A 75 6.59 0.44 3.71
N ALA A 76 7.51 -0.15 4.47
CA ALA A 76 8.51 0.57 5.24
C ALA A 76 9.93 0.27 4.71
N ALA A 77 10.74 1.30 4.53
CA ALA A 77 12.09 1.18 4.05
C ALA A 77 12.94 0.30 4.99
N THR A 78 13.69 -0.62 4.41
CA THR A 78 14.55 -1.55 5.17
C THR A 78 15.94 -1.00 5.46
N LYS A 79 16.30 0.13 4.85
CA LYS A 79 17.59 0.81 5.01
C LYS A 79 17.36 2.27 5.35
N ALA A 80 18.24 2.82 6.19
CA ALA A 80 18.26 4.24 6.49
C ALA A 80 18.49 5.06 5.20
N LYS A 81 17.92 6.28 5.16
CA LYS A 81 18.05 7.27 4.08
C LYS A 81 17.37 6.92 2.75
N MET A 82 16.64 5.81 2.66
CA MET A 82 15.74 5.60 1.51
C MET A 82 14.58 6.59 1.59
N LYS A 83 14.14 7.08 0.43
CA LYS A 83 12.96 7.93 0.30
C LYS A 83 11.96 7.29 -0.68
N PRO A 84 10.66 7.31 -0.35
CA PRO A 84 10.12 7.65 0.97
C PRO A 84 10.58 6.66 2.07
N GLU A 85 10.49 7.06 3.35
CA GLU A 85 10.79 6.13 4.46
C GLU A 85 9.67 5.09 4.63
N SER A 86 8.46 5.45 4.26
CA SER A 86 7.33 4.55 4.15
C SER A 86 6.28 5.11 3.19
N PHE A 87 5.42 4.24 2.69
CA PHE A 87 4.27 4.58 1.89
C PHE A 87 3.22 3.47 1.98
N TRP A 88 2.04 3.72 1.42
CA TRP A 88 0.92 2.79 1.43
C TRP A 88 0.69 2.24 0.03
N GLY A 89 0.33 0.95 -0.06
CA GLY A 89 -0.19 0.34 -1.27
C GLY A 89 -1.59 -0.20 -0.99
N LEU A 90 -2.62 0.54 -1.39
CA LEU A 90 -4.02 0.11 -1.19
C LEU A 90 -4.58 -0.54 -2.45
N ARG A 91 -5.48 -1.51 -2.26
CA ARG A 91 -6.17 -2.16 -3.38
C ARG A 91 -7.06 -1.14 -4.09
N SER A 92 -6.97 -1.04 -5.41
CA SER A 92 -7.70 -0.04 -6.21
C SER A 92 -9.21 -0.07 -5.98
N SER A 93 -9.80 -1.26 -5.83
CA SER A 93 -11.23 -1.44 -5.53
C SER A 93 -11.70 -0.81 -4.21
N GLN A 94 -10.78 -0.41 -3.35
CA GLN A 94 -11.05 0.23 -2.06
C GLN A 94 -10.75 1.73 -2.06
N VAL A 95 -10.17 2.26 -3.14
CA VAL A 95 -9.95 3.70 -3.33
C VAL A 95 -11.13 4.24 -4.12
N VAL A 96 -11.90 5.13 -3.51
CA VAL A 96 -13.05 5.75 -4.15
C VAL A 96 -12.60 7.07 -4.75
N ASP A 97 -12.93 7.30 -6.03
CA ASP A 97 -12.81 8.63 -6.62
C ASP A 97 -13.82 9.59 -5.96
N ASP A 98 -13.36 10.77 -5.55
CA ASP A 98 -14.22 11.86 -5.05
C ASP A 98 -15.32 12.21 -6.07
#